data_AF-A0A352LZK8-F1
#
_entry.id   AF-A0A352LZK8-F1
#
_cell.length_a   1.000
_cell.length_b   1.000
_cell.length_c   1.000
_cell.angle_alpha   90.00
_cell.angle_beta   90.00
_cell.angle_gamma   90.00
#
_symmetry.space_group_name_H-M   'P 1'
#
loop_
_entity.id
_entity.type
_entity.pdbx_description
1 polymer ?
#
loop_
_entity_poly.entity_id
_entity_poly.type
_entity_poly.pdbx_seq_one_letter_code
_entity_poly.pdbx_strand_id
1 'polypeptide(L)'
;MTYLRISVFLAGAAVMSAEMAAPRLLAPFFGASQTVWTNIIGVILAAMTAGAYVGGRLADRWPSERIYARALALSGVALAAVPFASKPFLAYASIALAREAAGPFILSLVSVSLFFAPPVFMLAMISPWALKLAAGEQRGGLGRVAGELSALAAFGSIVGTFATSFALLPLLGTRDSILFVAAMLVAVGAVRAFERRTVTVAALVAASAIFAALHSACAGPVKYDPGTLYEKDSQYQYVQVVSRGGYTLLLLNEGVCEHSAKPRRGYLTGGYWDCMSVLAALSSKKGEPLRVLILGLAGGTMAWQLDHFYGDSRSLSIDGVEIDPAVVEAGRLHFGLDGIKSLKVYTADARAFVREGRRGPYDLIIADAFRQPYIPFHLTTREFYESCRELLSERGIFAINLGTAVGEKTLVDSFTATFKSAFEHVYIFSLANDSIMFDNHIVVGARSPVSPSALADTDVAAELAASSLAKVKKTWRVPQPPPSALVFTDDHAPVEFFIESMILRRALSLN
;
A
#
# COMPACT_ATOMS: atom_id res chain seq x y z
N MET A 1 10.89 -3.15 -42.28
CA MET A 1 9.86 -3.92 -41.52
C MET A 1 10.26 -4.57 -40.20
N THR A 2 11.15 -5.58 -40.14
CA THR A 2 11.37 -6.37 -38.90
C THR A 2 11.75 -5.50 -37.69
N TYR A 3 12.62 -4.52 -37.91
CA TYR A 3 13.00 -3.53 -36.90
C TYR A 3 11.78 -2.78 -36.34
N LEU A 4 10.92 -2.24 -37.21
CA LEU A 4 9.71 -1.52 -36.83
C LEU A 4 8.78 -2.40 -35.99
N ARG A 5 8.55 -3.65 -36.39
CA ARG A 5 7.72 -4.63 -35.65
C ARG A 5 8.24 -4.86 -34.23
N ILE A 6 9.54 -5.11 -34.07
CA ILE A 6 10.17 -5.33 -32.77
C ILE A 6 10.05 -4.06 -31.90
N SER A 7 10.35 -2.89 -32.47
CA SER A 7 10.30 -1.63 -31.72
C SER A 7 8.88 -1.25 -31.27
N VAL A 8 7.85 -1.51 -32.08
CA VAL A 8 6.45 -1.25 -31.72
C VAL A 8 5.97 -2.22 -30.63
N PHE A 9 6.33 -3.50 -30.73
CA PHE A 9 6.09 -4.47 -29.67
C PHE A 9 6.75 -4.04 -28.34
N LEU A 10 8.04 -3.66 -28.38
CA LEU A 10 8.77 -3.22 -27.19
C LEU A 10 8.25 -1.90 -26.64
N ALA A 11 7.82 -0.96 -27.49
CA ALA A 11 7.21 0.28 -27.03
C ALA A 11 5.90 0.02 -26.28
N GLY A 12 5.02 -0.84 -26.80
CA GLY A 12 3.80 -1.27 -26.11
C GLY A 12 4.10 -1.94 -24.77
N ALA A 13 5.05 -2.89 -24.76
CA ALA A 13 5.51 -3.55 -23.55
C ALA A 13 6.07 -2.56 -22.52
N ALA A 14 6.87 -1.59 -22.95
CA ALA A 14 7.50 -0.62 -22.07
C ALA A 14 6.53 0.38 -21.46
N VAL A 15 5.51 0.83 -22.22
CA VAL A 15 4.45 1.70 -21.69
C VAL A 15 3.73 1.00 -20.54
N MET A 16 3.30 -0.25 -20.76
CA MET A 16 2.63 -1.01 -19.70
C MET A 16 3.57 -1.37 -18.54
N SER A 17 4.85 -1.64 -18.82
CA SER A 17 5.84 -1.89 -17.76
C SER A 17 6.02 -0.65 -16.88
N ALA A 18 6.08 0.54 -17.48
CA ALA A 18 6.13 1.80 -16.75
C ALA A 18 4.87 2.04 -15.91
N GLU A 19 3.69 1.74 -16.47
CA GLU A 19 2.40 1.82 -15.78
C GLU A 19 2.31 0.87 -14.58
N MET A 20 2.79 -0.38 -14.70
CA MET A 20 2.79 -1.33 -13.59
C MET A 20 3.84 -1.01 -12.53
N ALA A 21 4.97 -0.39 -12.91
CA ALA A 21 6.02 0.00 -11.99
C ALA A 21 5.72 1.32 -11.25
N ALA A 22 4.93 2.23 -11.84
CA ALA A 22 4.62 3.53 -11.25
C ALA A 22 3.98 3.43 -9.85
N PRO A 23 2.92 2.63 -9.61
CA PRO A 23 2.32 2.51 -8.29
C PRO A 23 3.32 2.01 -7.25
N ARG A 24 4.21 1.10 -7.63
CA ARG A 24 5.25 0.56 -6.73
C ARG A 24 6.30 1.60 -6.37
N LEU A 25 6.69 2.43 -7.33
CA LEU A 25 7.68 3.49 -7.10
C LEU A 25 7.11 4.62 -6.23
N LEU A 26 5.82 4.88 -6.36
CA LEU A 26 5.09 5.95 -5.64
C LEU A 26 4.58 5.50 -4.27
N ALA A 27 4.28 4.21 -4.08
CA ALA A 27 3.69 3.67 -2.85
C ALA A 27 4.49 3.99 -1.59
N PRO A 28 5.84 3.94 -1.57
CA PRO A 28 6.59 4.37 -0.41
C PRO A 28 6.31 5.82 -0.03
N PHE A 29 5.88 6.71 -0.91
CA PHE A 29 5.77 8.15 -0.60
C PHE A 29 4.32 8.64 -0.48
N PHE A 30 3.39 8.02 -1.19
CA PHE A 30 1.98 8.42 -1.25
C PHE A 30 0.98 7.28 -0.97
N GLY A 31 1.49 6.07 -0.75
CA GLY A 31 0.67 4.89 -0.49
C GLY A 31 0.09 4.27 -1.75
N ALA A 32 -0.74 3.27 -1.52
CA ALA A 32 -1.36 2.46 -2.58
C ALA A 32 -2.87 2.71 -2.70
N SER A 33 -3.30 3.97 -2.60
CA SER A 33 -4.72 4.34 -2.63
C SER A 33 -5.30 4.33 -4.04
N GLN A 34 -6.63 4.14 -4.16
CA GLN A 34 -7.35 4.22 -5.44
C GLN A 34 -7.13 5.58 -6.13
N THR A 35 -6.96 6.64 -5.34
CA THR A 35 -6.64 8.00 -5.81
C THR A 35 -5.31 8.04 -6.56
N VAL A 36 -4.24 7.47 -5.98
CA VAL A 36 -2.91 7.40 -6.63
C VAL A 36 -2.99 6.58 -7.92
N TRP A 37 -3.69 5.44 -7.90
CA TRP A 37 -3.92 4.61 -9.09
C TRP A 37 -4.67 5.35 -10.20
N THR A 38 -5.71 6.11 -9.85
CA THR A 38 -6.50 6.91 -10.80
C THR A 38 -5.63 7.97 -11.46
N ASN A 39 -4.77 8.65 -10.69
CA ASN A 39 -3.82 9.62 -11.21
C ASN A 39 -2.80 8.99 -12.15
N ILE A 40 -2.28 7.81 -11.81
CA ILE A 40 -1.34 7.06 -12.66
C ILE A 40 -1.96 6.74 -14.02
N ILE A 41 -3.12 6.07 -14.02
CA ILE A 41 -3.81 5.68 -15.26
C ILE A 41 -4.20 6.92 -16.07
N GLY A 42 -4.82 7.92 -15.43
CA GLY A 42 -5.28 9.14 -16.09
C GLY A 42 -4.16 9.91 -16.77
N VAL A 43 -3.03 10.11 -16.09
CA VAL A 43 -1.87 10.83 -16.65
C VAL A 43 -1.18 10.00 -17.74
N ILE A 44 -1.03 8.69 -17.56
CA ILE A 44 -0.40 7.81 -18.56
C ILE A 44 -1.26 7.79 -19.84
N LEU A 45 -2.58 7.66 -19.74
CA LEU A 45 -3.48 7.72 -20.89
C LEU A 45 -3.43 9.09 -21.58
N ALA A 46 -3.38 10.19 -20.83
CA ALA A 46 -3.24 11.53 -21.38
C ALA A 46 -1.90 11.70 -22.12
N ALA A 47 -0.81 11.24 -21.52
CA ALA A 47 0.53 11.24 -22.12
C ALA A 47 0.59 10.38 -23.38
N MET A 48 -0.02 9.19 -23.35
CA MET A 48 -0.13 8.31 -24.52
C MET A 48 -0.90 8.97 -25.66
N THR A 49 -2.04 9.58 -25.35
CA THR A 49 -2.89 10.25 -26.33
C THR A 49 -2.16 11.42 -26.98
N ALA A 50 -1.55 12.29 -26.17
CA ALA A 50 -0.77 13.42 -26.66
C ALA A 50 0.45 12.95 -27.46
N GLY A 51 1.14 11.90 -27.00
CA GLY A 51 2.31 11.32 -27.64
C GLY A 51 1.99 10.73 -29.00
N ALA A 52 0.91 9.97 -29.11
CA ALA A 52 0.47 9.40 -30.39
C ALA A 52 0.11 10.52 -31.40
N TYR A 53 -0.59 11.56 -30.94
CA TYR A 53 -0.96 12.70 -31.78
C TYR A 53 0.26 13.49 -32.29
N VAL A 54 1.21 13.80 -31.40
CA VAL A 54 2.45 14.51 -31.77
C VAL A 54 3.35 13.60 -32.62
N GLY A 55 3.44 12.32 -32.31
CA GLY A 55 4.22 11.33 -33.05
C GLY A 55 3.78 11.22 -34.50
N GLY A 56 2.47 11.21 -34.77
CA GLY A 56 1.94 11.23 -36.14
C GLY A 56 2.39 12.47 -36.93
N ARG A 57 2.33 13.66 -36.32
CA ARG A 57 2.79 14.91 -36.95
C ARG A 57 4.29 14.95 -37.20
N LEU A 58 5.08 14.48 -36.25
CA LEU A 58 6.54 14.40 -36.39
C LEU A 58 6.93 13.41 -37.48
N ALA A 59 6.19 12.30 -37.59
CA ALA A 59 6.39 11.32 -38.64
C ALA A 59 6.13 11.89 -40.04
N ASP A 60 5.10 12.72 -40.19
CA ASP A 60 4.83 13.42 -41.45
C ASP A 60 5.91 14.43 -41.80
N ARG A 61 6.43 15.16 -40.80
CA ARG A 61 7.46 16.19 -41.01
C ARG A 61 8.84 15.60 -41.28
N TRP A 62 9.18 14.51 -40.60
CA TRP A 62 10.51 13.88 -40.65
C TRP A 62 10.41 12.35 -40.76
N PRO A 63 10.05 11.80 -41.94
CA PRO A 63 9.91 10.36 -42.15
C PRO A 63 11.29 9.69 -42.28
N SER A 64 12.06 9.65 -41.19
CA SER A 64 13.39 9.06 -41.12
C SER A 64 13.47 7.96 -40.07
N GLU A 65 13.89 6.76 -40.49
CA GLU A 65 14.14 5.63 -39.59
C GLU A 65 15.18 5.96 -38.50
N ARG A 66 16.14 6.85 -38.79
CA ARG A 66 17.17 7.25 -37.82
C ARG A 66 16.62 8.12 -36.70
N ILE A 67 15.75 9.06 -37.05
CA ILE A 67 15.11 9.95 -36.06
C ILE A 67 14.15 9.13 -35.19
N TYR A 68 13.40 8.22 -35.81
CA TYR A 68 12.60 7.22 -35.12
C TYR A 68 13.42 6.38 -34.13
N ALA A 69 14.56 5.83 -34.56
CA ALA A 69 15.44 5.03 -33.73
C ALA A 69 16.04 5.81 -32.54
N ARG A 70 16.38 7.10 -32.77
CA ARG A 70 16.81 8.02 -31.71
C ARG A 70 15.69 8.34 -30.73
N ALA A 71 14.46 8.51 -31.20
CA ALA A 71 13.30 8.73 -30.33
C ALA A 71 13.06 7.52 -29.41
N LEU A 72 13.18 6.29 -29.95
CA LEU A 72 13.10 5.05 -29.16
C LEU A 72 14.24 4.93 -28.14
N ALA A 73 15.48 5.25 -28.53
CA ALA A 73 16.59 5.23 -27.58
C ALA A 73 16.41 6.30 -26.48
N LEU A 74 15.97 7.50 -26.86
CA LEU A 74 15.76 8.61 -25.92
C LEU A 74 14.60 8.34 -24.96
N SER A 75 13.55 7.64 -25.38
CA SER A 75 12.48 7.22 -24.47
C SER A 75 12.98 6.20 -23.44
N GLY A 76 13.87 5.28 -23.84
CA GLY A 76 14.58 4.40 -22.92
C GLY A 76 15.43 5.17 -21.90
N VAL A 77 16.20 6.17 -22.34
CA VAL A 77 17.00 7.02 -21.44
C VAL A 77 16.10 7.81 -20.48
N ALA A 78 15.01 8.39 -20.97
CA ALA A 78 14.04 9.12 -20.14
C ALA A 78 13.41 8.18 -19.08
N LEU A 79 13.07 6.95 -19.47
CA LEU A 79 12.54 5.94 -18.55
C LEU A 79 13.59 5.52 -17.49
N ALA A 80 14.85 5.33 -17.90
CA ALA A 80 15.94 5.03 -16.98
C ALA A 80 16.21 6.14 -15.95
N ALA A 81 15.93 7.40 -16.31
CA ALA A 81 16.11 8.52 -15.39
C ALA A 81 15.06 8.56 -14.28
N VAL A 82 13.87 7.95 -14.48
CA VAL A 82 12.72 8.06 -13.56
C VAL A 82 13.06 7.69 -12.11
N PRO A 83 13.67 6.52 -11.80
CA PRO A 83 13.92 6.15 -10.41
C PRO A 83 14.91 7.06 -9.68
N PHE A 84 15.78 7.75 -10.43
CA PHE A 84 16.80 8.63 -9.86
C PHE A 84 16.31 10.07 -9.75
N ALA A 85 15.65 10.58 -10.80
CA ALA A 85 15.11 11.93 -10.84
C ALA A 85 13.94 12.12 -9.88
N SER A 86 13.14 11.07 -9.67
CA SER A 86 11.99 11.11 -8.76
C SER A 86 12.40 11.09 -7.28
N LYS A 87 13.45 10.36 -6.89
CA LYS A 87 13.85 10.16 -5.49
C LYS A 87 13.94 11.45 -4.65
N PRO A 88 14.66 12.52 -5.06
CA PRO A 88 14.74 13.75 -4.26
C PRO A 88 13.39 14.47 -4.15
N PHE A 89 12.60 14.48 -5.23
CA PHE A 89 11.28 15.08 -5.22
C PHE A 89 10.32 14.31 -4.33
N LEU A 90 10.33 12.97 -4.41
CA LEU A 90 9.47 12.11 -3.61
C LEU A 90 9.81 12.19 -2.13
N ALA A 91 11.09 12.26 -1.78
CA ALA A 91 11.53 12.51 -0.40
C ALA A 91 10.97 13.84 0.12
N TYR A 92 11.10 14.92 -0.66
CA TYR A 92 10.51 16.22 -0.32
C TYR A 92 8.98 16.17 -0.21
N ALA A 93 8.31 15.53 -1.18
CA ALA A 93 6.87 15.42 -1.22
C ALA A 93 6.31 14.63 -0.02
N SER A 94 7.01 13.59 0.44
CA SER A 94 6.63 12.86 1.66
C SER A 94 6.72 13.73 2.92
N ILE A 95 7.71 14.62 3.03
CA ILE A 95 7.81 15.58 4.13
C ILE A 95 6.69 16.63 4.02
N ALA A 96 6.39 17.11 2.81
CA ALA A 96 5.30 18.05 2.59
C ALA A 96 3.93 17.44 2.92
N LEU A 97 3.73 16.16 2.62
CA LEU A 97 2.54 15.40 3.00
C LEU A 97 2.45 15.25 4.52
N ALA A 98 3.55 14.89 5.18
CA ALA A 98 3.63 14.80 6.64
C ALA A 98 3.42 16.17 7.34
N ARG A 99 3.66 17.27 6.65
CA ARG A 99 3.42 18.66 7.13
C ARG A 99 2.09 19.25 6.67
N GLU A 100 1.21 18.44 6.09
CA GLU A 100 -0.14 18.85 5.66
C GLU A 100 -0.17 19.98 4.62
N ALA A 101 0.93 20.21 3.90
CA ALA A 101 1.02 21.30 2.92
C ALA A 101 0.29 20.99 1.59
N ALA A 102 0.07 19.69 1.28
CA ALA A 102 -0.66 19.23 0.10
C ALA A 102 -1.14 17.78 0.28
N GLY A 103 -2.35 17.45 -0.21
CA GLY A 103 -2.91 16.11 -0.11
C GLY A 103 -2.27 15.08 -1.07
N PRO A 104 -2.43 13.76 -0.81
CA PRO A 104 -1.87 12.68 -1.64
C PRO A 104 -2.27 12.77 -3.12
N PHE A 105 -3.49 13.25 -3.40
CA PHE A 105 -3.98 13.46 -4.76
C PHE A 105 -3.09 14.43 -5.56
N ILE A 106 -2.82 15.63 -5.05
CA ILE A 106 -2.07 16.66 -5.79
C ILE A 106 -0.62 16.23 -5.96
N LEU A 107 0.01 15.73 -4.88
CA LEU A 107 1.41 15.34 -4.91
C LEU A 107 1.66 14.14 -5.82
N SER A 108 0.77 13.13 -5.81
CA SER A 108 0.86 12.00 -6.74
C SER A 108 0.61 12.44 -8.19
N LEU A 109 -0.38 13.30 -8.44
CA LEU A 109 -0.66 13.84 -9.78
C LEU A 109 0.56 14.57 -10.37
N VAL A 110 1.18 15.46 -9.59
CA VAL A 110 2.40 16.17 -10.00
C VAL A 110 3.56 15.20 -10.21
N SER A 111 3.74 14.21 -9.33
CA SER A 111 4.82 13.22 -9.44
C SER A 111 4.71 12.39 -10.72
N VAL A 112 3.53 11.84 -11.01
CA VAL A 112 3.30 11.04 -12.22
C VAL A 112 3.47 11.92 -13.46
N SER A 113 2.93 13.14 -13.44
CA SER A 113 3.03 14.08 -14.56
C SER A 113 4.47 14.49 -14.85
N LEU A 114 5.30 14.67 -13.82
CA LEU A 114 6.68 15.10 -13.99
C LEU A 114 7.60 13.95 -14.43
N PHE A 115 7.40 12.75 -13.89
CA PHE A 115 8.37 11.65 -14.07
C PHE A 115 7.91 10.57 -15.05
N PHE A 116 6.63 10.17 -15.05
CA PHE A 116 6.15 9.09 -15.92
C PHE A 116 5.55 9.60 -17.24
N ALA A 117 4.91 10.76 -17.25
CA ALA A 117 4.33 11.31 -18.47
C ALA A 117 5.38 11.52 -19.59
N PRO A 118 6.59 12.08 -19.35
CA PRO A 118 7.56 12.29 -20.42
C PRO A 118 8.01 11.02 -21.15
N PRO A 119 8.52 9.95 -20.48
CA PRO A 119 8.91 8.73 -21.20
C PRO A 119 7.74 8.04 -21.88
N VAL A 120 6.55 8.01 -21.27
CA VAL A 120 5.35 7.42 -21.87
C VAL A 120 4.89 8.20 -23.11
N PHE A 121 4.89 9.53 -23.03
CA PHE A 121 4.59 10.40 -24.16
C PHE A 121 5.51 10.12 -25.35
N MET A 122 6.81 9.95 -25.10
CA MET A 122 7.79 9.60 -26.13
C MET A 122 7.58 8.19 -26.69
N LEU A 123 7.28 7.20 -25.84
CA LEU A 123 6.98 5.84 -26.28
C LEU A 123 5.72 5.76 -27.14
N ALA A 124 4.70 6.56 -26.82
CA ALA A 124 3.47 6.61 -27.59
C ALA A 124 3.63 7.24 -28.99
N MET A 125 4.72 7.99 -29.24
CA MET A 125 5.05 8.47 -30.59
C MET A 125 5.47 7.34 -31.54
N ILE A 126 5.92 6.20 -31.02
CA ILE A 126 6.58 5.14 -31.80
C ILE A 126 5.59 4.48 -32.77
N SER A 127 4.41 4.09 -32.32
CA SER A 127 3.42 3.40 -33.16
C SER A 127 2.97 4.18 -34.41
N PRO A 128 2.51 5.46 -34.31
CA PRO A 128 2.12 6.22 -35.50
C PRO A 128 3.29 6.54 -36.42
N TRP A 129 4.51 6.72 -35.87
CA TRP A 129 5.69 6.96 -36.68
C TRP A 129 6.13 5.70 -37.44
N ALA A 130 6.09 4.54 -36.77
CA ALA A 130 6.34 3.25 -37.41
C ALA A 130 5.35 3.00 -38.56
N LEU A 131 4.08 3.36 -38.39
CA LEU A 131 3.08 3.27 -39.46
C LEU A 131 3.46 4.13 -40.67
N LYS A 132 3.88 5.38 -40.45
CA LYS A 132 4.32 6.27 -41.54
C LYS A 132 5.51 5.70 -42.32
N LEU A 133 6.53 5.23 -41.61
CA LEU A 133 7.71 4.62 -42.22
C LEU A 133 7.34 3.34 -42.97
N ALA A 134 6.46 2.52 -42.39
CA ALA A 134 6.05 1.25 -42.97
C ALA A 134 5.17 1.42 -44.21
N ALA A 135 4.29 2.43 -44.21
CA ALA A 135 3.46 2.79 -45.35
C ALA A 135 4.27 3.30 -46.55
N GLY A 136 5.43 3.93 -46.30
CA GLY A 136 6.35 4.37 -47.35
C GLY A 136 7.07 3.21 -48.06
N GLU A 137 7.28 2.08 -47.37
CA GLU A 137 7.99 0.90 -47.91
C GLU A 137 7.05 -0.06 -48.68
N GLN A 138 5.75 -0.13 -48.36
CA GLN A 138 4.81 -1.08 -48.99
C GLN A 138 3.80 -0.41 -49.94
N ARG A 139 3.77 -0.86 -51.21
CA ARG A 139 2.74 -0.48 -52.21
C ARG A 139 1.34 -1.08 -51.97
N GLY A 140 1.09 -1.74 -50.84
CA GLY A 140 -0.15 -2.49 -50.57
C GLY A 140 -0.77 -2.23 -49.20
N GLY A 141 -2.06 -1.85 -49.19
CA GLY A 141 -3.00 -1.88 -48.07
C GLY A 141 -2.56 -1.21 -46.77
N LEU A 142 -2.61 0.13 -46.69
CA LEU A 142 -2.37 0.92 -45.46
C LEU A 142 -3.08 0.33 -44.23
N GLY A 143 -4.32 -0.15 -44.40
CA GLY A 143 -5.10 -0.79 -43.33
C GLY A 143 -4.48 -2.07 -42.78
N ARG A 144 -3.85 -2.90 -43.62
CA ARG A 144 -3.18 -4.14 -43.18
C ARG A 144 -1.96 -3.83 -42.32
N VAL A 145 -1.13 -2.88 -42.76
CA VAL A 145 0.07 -2.46 -42.02
C VAL A 145 -0.32 -1.80 -40.69
N ALA A 146 -1.34 -0.92 -40.71
CA ALA A 146 -1.88 -0.32 -39.49
C ALA A 146 -2.43 -1.36 -38.52
N GLY A 147 -3.21 -2.33 -39.02
CA GLY A 147 -3.74 -3.42 -38.20
C GLY A 147 -2.64 -4.29 -37.59
N GLU A 148 -1.62 -4.64 -38.37
CA GLU A 148 -0.49 -5.45 -37.90
C GLU A 148 0.32 -4.74 -36.79
N LEU A 149 0.68 -3.46 -36.99
CA LEU A 149 1.43 -2.70 -36.00
C LEU A 149 0.61 -2.46 -34.73
N SER A 150 -0.69 -2.16 -34.85
CA SER A 150 -1.58 -2.01 -33.69
C SER A 150 -1.72 -3.33 -32.91
N ALA A 151 -1.85 -4.47 -33.60
CA ALA A 151 -1.89 -5.79 -32.95
C ALA A 151 -0.58 -6.11 -32.23
N LEU A 152 0.57 -5.80 -32.83
CA LEU A 152 1.88 -5.98 -32.20
C LEU A 152 2.07 -5.09 -30.97
N ALA A 153 1.62 -3.83 -31.03
CA ALA A 153 1.66 -2.93 -29.88
C ALA A 153 0.81 -3.48 -28.73
N ALA A 154 -0.43 -3.90 -29.01
CA ALA A 154 -1.32 -4.48 -28.01
C ALA A 154 -0.78 -5.79 -27.42
N PHE A 155 -0.22 -6.67 -28.25
CA PHE A 155 0.42 -7.90 -27.78
C PHE A 155 1.65 -7.60 -26.91
N GLY A 156 2.46 -6.62 -27.31
CA GLY A 156 3.56 -6.09 -26.50
C GLY A 156 3.09 -5.59 -25.14
N SER A 157 2.03 -4.77 -25.11
CA SER A 157 1.38 -4.30 -23.89
C SER A 157 0.97 -5.45 -22.97
N ILE A 158 0.29 -6.48 -23.49
CA ILE A 158 -0.10 -7.67 -22.72
C ILE A 158 1.14 -8.34 -22.10
N VAL A 159 2.16 -8.63 -22.91
CA VAL A 159 3.40 -9.26 -22.42
C VAL A 159 4.08 -8.39 -21.37
N GLY A 160 4.16 -7.07 -21.60
CA GLY A 160 4.74 -6.10 -20.66
C GLY A 160 4.01 -6.08 -19.31
N THR A 161 2.68 -6.09 -19.31
CA THR A 161 1.86 -6.13 -18.09
C THR A 161 2.12 -7.39 -17.27
N PHE A 162 2.07 -8.56 -17.90
CA PHE A 162 2.27 -9.84 -17.21
C PHE A 162 3.72 -10.05 -16.78
N ALA A 163 4.68 -9.78 -17.67
CA ALA A 163 6.11 -9.93 -17.36
C ALA A 163 6.52 -8.98 -16.24
N THR A 164 6.04 -7.74 -16.25
CA THR A 164 6.38 -6.78 -15.18
C THR A 164 5.79 -7.20 -13.84
N SER A 165 4.49 -7.53 -13.82
CA SER A 165 3.79 -7.84 -12.57
C SER A 165 4.22 -9.16 -11.93
N PHE A 166 4.47 -10.20 -12.74
CA PHE A 166 4.73 -11.55 -12.24
C PHE A 166 6.21 -11.97 -12.26
N ALA A 167 7.08 -11.27 -13.01
CA ALA A 167 8.49 -11.62 -13.11
C ALA A 167 9.43 -10.46 -12.74
N LEU A 168 9.36 -9.32 -13.45
CA LEU A 168 10.35 -8.25 -13.24
C LEU A 168 10.24 -7.66 -11.84
N LEU A 169 9.06 -7.21 -11.41
CA LEU A 169 8.89 -6.59 -10.09
C LEU A 169 9.24 -7.55 -8.94
N PRO A 170 8.77 -8.82 -8.92
CA PRO A 170 9.12 -9.74 -7.84
C PRO A 170 10.60 -10.17 -7.83
N LEU A 171 11.26 -10.28 -8.98
CA LEU A 171 12.62 -10.82 -9.08
C LEU A 171 13.71 -9.73 -9.02
N LEU A 172 13.45 -8.58 -9.65
CA LEU A 172 14.43 -7.50 -9.79
C LEU A 172 14.10 -6.29 -8.91
N GLY A 173 12.87 -6.21 -8.37
CA GLY A 173 12.38 -5.02 -7.69
C GLY A 173 12.03 -3.89 -8.67
N THR A 174 11.39 -2.84 -8.15
CA THR A 174 10.82 -1.76 -8.95
C THR A 174 11.85 -1.00 -9.79
N ARG A 175 12.98 -0.60 -9.17
CA ARG A 175 14.03 0.17 -9.85
C ARG A 175 14.64 -0.61 -11.01
N ASP A 176 15.14 -1.82 -10.74
CA ASP A 176 15.90 -2.57 -11.74
C ASP A 176 14.98 -3.12 -12.84
N SER A 177 13.69 -3.32 -12.57
CA SER A 177 12.68 -3.58 -13.60
C SER A 177 12.55 -2.43 -14.61
N ILE A 178 12.42 -1.19 -14.12
CA ILE A 178 12.34 0.00 -14.98
C ILE A 178 13.61 0.13 -15.81
N LEU A 179 14.78 -0.08 -15.19
CA LEU A 179 16.05 0.02 -15.88
C LEU A 179 16.28 -1.11 -16.90
N PHE A 180 15.82 -2.33 -16.61
CA PHE A 180 15.89 -3.44 -17.56
C PHE A 180 15.09 -3.14 -18.83
N VAL A 181 13.85 -2.68 -18.69
CA VAL A 181 13.00 -2.27 -19.82
C VAL A 181 13.61 -1.09 -20.57
N ALA A 182 14.11 -0.09 -19.85
CA ALA A 182 14.81 1.04 -20.44
C ALA A 182 16.04 0.61 -21.25
N ALA A 183 16.85 -0.32 -20.73
CA ALA A 183 18.02 -0.85 -21.41
C ALA A 183 17.64 -1.59 -22.72
N MET A 184 16.54 -2.34 -22.74
CA MET A 184 16.03 -2.97 -23.96
C MET A 184 15.64 -1.93 -25.02
N LEU A 185 14.98 -0.83 -24.63
CA LEU A 185 14.62 0.26 -25.54
C LEU A 185 15.85 0.96 -26.09
N VAL A 186 16.83 1.30 -25.24
CA VAL A 186 18.10 1.90 -25.67
C VAL A 186 18.84 0.96 -26.60
N ALA A 187 18.89 -0.34 -26.28
CA ALA A 187 19.58 -1.33 -27.11
C ALA A 187 18.98 -1.40 -28.52
N VAL A 188 17.66 -1.52 -28.63
CA VAL A 188 16.98 -1.60 -29.93
C VAL A 188 17.04 -0.26 -30.68
N GLY A 189 16.89 0.87 -29.99
CA GLY A 189 17.04 2.19 -30.60
C GLY A 189 18.45 2.44 -31.17
N ALA A 190 19.50 2.07 -30.42
CA ALA A 190 20.89 2.30 -30.82
C ALA A 190 21.30 1.56 -32.11
N VAL A 191 20.67 0.40 -32.41
CA VAL A 191 20.96 -0.40 -33.62
C VAL A 191 20.78 0.40 -34.91
N ARG A 192 19.80 1.32 -34.95
CA ARG A 192 19.48 2.13 -36.15
C ARG A 192 19.70 3.63 -35.97
N ALA A 193 20.09 4.07 -34.77
CA ALA A 193 20.32 5.49 -34.46
C ALA A 193 21.62 6.07 -35.08
N PHE A 194 22.63 5.21 -35.31
CA PHE A 194 23.95 5.58 -35.81
C PHE A 194 24.31 4.80 -37.08
N GLU A 195 25.04 5.45 -38.00
CA GLU A 195 25.47 4.82 -39.26
C GLU A 195 26.64 3.84 -39.07
N ARG A 196 27.55 4.15 -38.12
CA ARG A 196 28.76 3.37 -37.89
C ARG A 196 28.55 2.38 -36.75
N ARG A 197 28.75 1.09 -37.04
CA ARG A 197 28.66 0.00 -36.05
C ARG A 197 29.53 0.22 -34.82
N THR A 198 30.71 0.83 -34.98
CA THR A 198 31.61 1.17 -33.87
C THR A 198 30.99 2.18 -32.91
N VAL A 199 30.25 3.17 -33.42
CA VAL A 199 29.54 4.17 -32.60
C VAL A 199 28.37 3.52 -31.86
N THR A 200 27.64 2.63 -32.51
CA THR A 200 26.58 1.84 -31.85
C THR A 200 27.15 1.00 -30.70
N VAL A 201 28.24 0.26 -30.93
CA VAL A 201 28.87 -0.55 -29.88
C VAL A 201 29.37 0.34 -28.74
N ALA A 202 30.05 1.45 -29.05
CA ALA A 202 30.51 2.39 -28.03
C ALA A 202 29.37 2.98 -27.20
N ALA A 203 28.25 3.33 -27.85
CA ALA A 203 27.06 3.85 -27.17
C ALA A 203 26.41 2.80 -26.26
N LEU A 204 26.33 1.54 -26.70
CA LEU A 204 25.81 0.44 -25.87
C LEU A 204 26.71 0.14 -24.67
N VAL A 205 28.03 0.15 -24.87
CA VAL A 205 29.01 -0.03 -23.79
C VAL A 205 28.90 1.12 -22.79
N ALA A 206 28.84 2.37 -23.26
CA ALA A 206 28.66 3.53 -22.40
C ALA A 206 27.34 3.48 -21.62
N ALA A 207 26.23 3.13 -22.27
CA ALA A 207 24.93 2.96 -21.61
C ALA A 207 24.96 1.84 -20.55
N SER A 208 25.65 0.73 -20.84
CA SER A 208 25.82 -0.38 -19.90
C SER A 208 26.68 0.01 -18.70
N ALA A 209 27.75 0.78 -18.93
CA ALA A 209 28.62 1.31 -17.87
C ALA A 209 27.88 2.33 -16.99
N ILE A 210 27.08 3.22 -17.59
CA ILE A 210 26.22 4.17 -16.87
C ILE A 210 25.18 3.41 -16.05
N PHE A 211 24.54 2.39 -16.62
CA PHE A 211 23.60 1.54 -15.89
C PHE A 211 24.26 0.86 -14.68
N ALA A 212 25.43 0.25 -14.86
CA ALA A 212 26.18 -0.39 -13.77
C ALA A 212 26.59 0.61 -12.68
N ALA A 213 27.03 1.82 -13.09
CA ALA A 213 27.39 2.89 -12.17
C ALA A 213 26.17 3.40 -11.39
N LEU A 214 25.03 3.62 -12.05
CA LEU A 214 23.79 4.07 -11.43
C LEU A 214 23.20 3.03 -10.47
N HIS A 215 23.25 1.75 -10.85
CA HIS A 215 22.83 0.64 -9.99
C HIS A 215 23.67 0.60 -8.70
N SER A 216 24.99 0.77 -8.82
CA SER A 216 25.93 0.73 -7.69
C SER A 216 25.87 1.99 -6.81
N ALA A 217 25.78 3.18 -7.40
CA ALA A 217 25.79 4.46 -6.68
C ALA A 217 24.52 4.73 -5.86
N CYS A 218 23.44 3.97 -6.10
CA CYS A 218 22.16 4.11 -5.43
C CYS A 218 21.77 2.88 -4.59
N ALA A 219 22.73 2.07 -4.13
CA ALA A 219 22.50 0.96 -3.20
C ALA A 219 22.11 1.39 -1.77
N GLY A 220 21.69 2.64 -1.58
CA GLY A 220 21.23 3.18 -0.31
C GLY A 220 19.72 2.94 -0.09
N PRO A 221 19.25 3.23 1.14
CA PRO A 221 17.88 2.92 1.51
C PRO A 221 16.85 3.62 0.62
N VAL A 222 15.71 2.97 0.39
CA VAL A 222 14.60 3.56 -0.38
C VAL A 222 14.13 4.84 0.31
N LYS A 223 14.05 4.80 1.65
CA LYS A 223 13.79 5.95 2.51
C LYS A 223 14.88 6.17 3.53
N TYR A 224 15.38 7.40 3.61
CA TYR A 224 16.34 7.74 4.64
C TYR A 224 15.65 8.05 5.97
N ASP A 225 15.82 7.16 6.95
CA ASP A 225 15.61 7.42 8.37
C ASP A 225 16.88 7.00 9.14
N PRO A 226 17.53 7.89 9.92
CA PRO A 226 18.75 7.57 10.66
C PRO A 226 18.64 6.35 11.60
N GLY A 227 17.42 6.02 12.04
CA GLY A 227 17.14 4.88 12.91
C GLY A 227 16.76 3.60 12.17
N THR A 228 16.87 3.53 10.83
CA THR A 228 16.46 2.35 10.06
C THR A 228 17.27 1.12 10.45
N LEU A 229 16.56 0.09 10.92
CA LEU A 229 17.10 -1.23 11.27
C LEU A 229 16.90 -2.24 10.15
N TYR A 230 15.82 -2.08 9.38
CA TYR A 230 15.42 -3.00 8.32
C TYR A 230 14.52 -2.29 7.32
N GLU A 231 14.67 -2.62 6.03
CA GLU A 231 13.73 -2.26 4.99
C GLU A 231 13.59 -3.40 3.97
N LYS A 232 12.38 -3.57 3.43
CA LYS A 232 12.10 -4.54 2.37
C LYS A 232 10.88 -4.12 1.57
N ASP A 233 11.00 -4.10 0.25
CA ASP A 233 9.84 -3.97 -0.65
C ASP A 233 9.22 -5.36 -0.85
N SER A 234 7.96 -5.52 -0.45
CA SER A 234 7.23 -6.78 -0.55
C SER A 234 6.25 -6.77 -1.73
N GLN A 235 5.60 -7.89 -1.99
CA GLN A 235 4.51 -7.93 -2.97
C GLN A 235 3.31 -7.07 -2.57
N TYR A 236 3.16 -6.78 -1.27
CA TYR A 236 2.04 -6.03 -0.72
C TYR A 236 2.37 -4.55 -0.51
N GLN A 237 3.55 -4.27 0.04
CA GLN A 237 3.91 -2.94 0.55
C GLN A 237 5.40 -2.80 0.83
N TYR A 238 5.83 -1.56 1.02
CA TYR A 238 7.16 -1.26 1.54
C TYR A 238 7.15 -1.41 3.07
N VAL A 239 8.04 -2.24 3.61
CA VAL A 239 8.19 -2.52 5.04
C VAL A 239 9.46 -1.85 5.57
N GLN A 240 9.36 -1.11 6.65
CA GLN A 240 10.51 -0.48 7.32
C GLN A 240 10.42 -0.63 8.84
N VAL A 241 11.53 -0.98 9.48
CA VAL A 241 11.66 -0.97 10.94
C VAL A 241 12.64 0.12 11.34
N VAL A 242 12.23 0.99 12.26
CA VAL A 242 13.06 2.09 12.75
C VAL A 242 13.17 2.08 14.28
N SER A 243 14.33 2.44 14.81
CA SER A 243 14.54 2.70 16.24
C SER A 243 14.47 4.20 16.49
N ARG A 244 13.35 4.70 17.04
CA ARG A 244 13.11 6.12 17.29
C ARG A 244 12.52 6.35 18.68
N GLY A 245 13.04 7.36 19.40
CA GLY A 245 12.43 7.81 20.67
C GLY A 245 12.34 6.76 21.78
N GLY A 246 13.21 5.74 21.76
CA GLY A 246 13.14 4.63 22.72
C GLY A 246 12.19 3.49 22.33
N TYR A 247 11.64 3.52 21.12
CA TYR A 247 10.79 2.48 20.54
C TYR A 247 11.45 1.84 19.33
N THR A 248 11.11 0.57 19.09
CA THR A 248 11.22 -0.07 17.77
C THR A 248 9.86 0.03 17.11
N LEU A 249 9.81 0.66 15.95
CA LEU A 249 8.57 0.98 15.23
C LEU A 249 8.54 0.27 13.89
N LEU A 250 7.38 -0.29 13.53
CA LEU A 250 7.11 -0.83 12.20
C LEU A 250 6.33 0.23 11.41
N LEU A 251 6.92 0.66 10.31
CA LEU A 251 6.37 1.63 9.38
C LEU A 251 6.13 0.94 8.04
N LEU A 252 4.99 1.20 7.42
CA LEU A 252 4.66 0.64 6.10
C LEU A 252 4.43 1.80 5.12
N ASN A 253 4.78 1.59 3.85
CA ASN A 253 4.62 2.56 2.76
C ASN A 253 5.14 3.95 3.14
N GLU A 254 4.26 4.96 3.27
CA GLU A 254 4.56 6.37 3.60
C GLU A 254 5.22 6.55 4.96
N GLY A 255 5.02 5.61 5.88
CA GLY A 255 5.59 5.65 7.22
C GLY A 255 5.01 6.77 8.09
N VAL A 256 3.80 7.23 7.77
CA VAL A 256 3.10 8.28 8.52
C VAL A 256 2.51 7.73 9.81
N CYS A 257 1.93 6.53 9.79
CA CYS A 257 1.45 5.87 11.01
C CYS A 257 2.28 4.64 11.38
N GLU A 258 2.30 4.37 12.69
CA GLU A 258 3.00 3.27 13.32
C GLU A 258 2.09 2.03 13.32
N HIS A 259 2.55 0.91 12.76
CA HIS A 259 1.80 -0.35 12.70
C HIS A 259 2.19 -1.33 13.80
N SER A 260 3.34 -1.10 14.43
CA SER A 260 3.73 -1.78 15.65
C SER A 260 4.72 -0.93 16.41
N ALA A 261 4.63 -0.98 17.73
CA ALA A 261 5.50 -0.25 18.63
C ALA A 261 5.96 -1.17 19.74
N LYS A 262 7.27 -1.35 19.86
CA LYS A 262 7.89 -2.09 20.96
C LYS A 262 8.77 -1.13 21.77
N PRO A 263 8.39 -0.78 23.01
CA PRO A 263 9.24 0.05 23.85
C PRO A 263 10.54 -0.68 24.21
N ARG A 264 11.65 0.05 24.38
CA ARG A 264 12.91 -0.52 24.89
C ARG A 264 12.82 -1.02 26.33
N ARG A 265 11.88 -0.50 27.11
CA ARG A 265 11.64 -0.84 28.53
C ARG A 265 10.15 -0.89 28.80
N GLY A 266 9.70 -1.88 29.59
CA GLY A 266 8.30 -2.09 29.90
C GLY A 266 7.52 -2.72 28.74
N TYR A 267 6.19 -2.80 28.88
CA TYR A 267 5.30 -3.47 27.92
C TYR A 267 4.23 -2.56 27.32
N LEU A 268 4.12 -1.34 27.82
CA LEU A 268 3.11 -0.37 27.43
C LEU A 268 3.65 0.56 26.35
N THR A 269 2.85 0.74 25.31
CA THR A 269 3.18 1.59 24.15
C THR A 269 2.80 3.05 24.39
N GLY A 270 1.88 3.32 25.32
CA GLY A 270 1.23 4.61 25.47
C GLY A 270 0.16 4.90 24.41
N GLY A 271 -0.01 4.02 23.43
CA GLY A 271 -0.95 4.14 22.32
C GLY A 271 -2.23 3.32 22.50
N TYR A 272 -2.99 3.17 21.41
CA TYR A 272 -4.28 2.46 21.43
C TYR A 272 -4.14 0.95 21.66
N TRP A 273 -2.98 0.34 21.33
CA TRP A 273 -2.72 -1.08 21.59
C TRP A 273 -2.91 -1.43 23.07
N ASP A 274 -2.45 -0.56 23.98
CA ASP A 274 -2.62 -0.74 25.42
C ASP A 274 -4.10 -0.82 25.80
N CYS A 275 -4.95 -0.01 25.16
CA CYS A 275 -6.39 0.02 25.40
C CYS A 275 -7.12 -1.17 24.76
N MET A 276 -6.65 -1.67 23.62
CA MET A 276 -7.16 -2.90 23.00
C MET A 276 -6.88 -4.12 23.86
N SER A 277 -5.68 -4.20 24.46
CA SER A 277 -5.27 -5.29 25.36
C SER A 277 -6.13 -5.38 26.63
N VAL A 278 -6.84 -4.31 27.02
CA VAL A 278 -7.80 -4.32 28.13
C VAL A 278 -9.04 -5.17 27.81
N LEU A 279 -9.42 -5.31 26.54
CA LEU A 279 -10.61 -6.08 26.13
C LEU A 279 -10.49 -7.58 26.41
N ALA A 280 -9.27 -8.11 26.57
CA ALA A 280 -9.02 -9.49 27.00
C ALA A 280 -9.57 -9.77 28.41
N ALA A 281 -9.54 -8.80 29.32
CA ALA A 281 -10.12 -8.93 30.65
C ALA A 281 -11.66 -8.89 30.64
N LEU A 282 -12.27 -8.28 29.63
CA LEU A 282 -13.74 -8.21 29.47
C LEU A 282 -14.33 -9.43 28.78
N SER A 283 -13.55 -10.10 27.93
CA SER A 283 -14.00 -11.23 27.12
C SER A 283 -13.98 -12.56 27.85
N SER A 284 -13.20 -12.70 28.93
CA SER A 284 -13.11 -13.97 29.67
C SER A 284 -12.73 -13.75 31.15
N LYS A 285 -13.34 -14.51 32.08
CA LYS A 285 -13.14 -14.31 33.54
C LYS A 285 -11.76 -14.78 33.99
N LYS A 286 -11.20 -14.16 35.03
CA LYS A 286 -9.90 -14.54 35.60
C LYS A 286 -9.79 -16.07 35.82
N GLY A 287 -8.72 -16.67 35.30
CA GLY A 287 -8.43 -18.10 35.41
C GLY A 287 -9.08 -19.01 34.36
N GLU A 288 -10.09 -18.55 33.61
CA GLU A 288 -10.64 -19.32 32.47
C GLU A 288 -9.61 -19.34 31.31
N PRO A 289 -9.67 -20.27 30.35
CA PRO A 289 -8.89 -20.15 29.12
C PRO A 289 -9.21 -18.85 28.36
N LEU A 290 -8.25 -18.32 27.62
CA LEU A 290 -8.42 -17.15 26.77
C LEU A 290 -7.92 -17.47 25.36
N ARG A 291 -8.83 -17.47 24.38
CA ARG A 291 -8.49 -17.65 22.96
C ARG A 291 -8.65 -16.35 22.20
N VAL A 292 -7.56 -15.88 21.61
CA VAL A 292 -7.51 -14.60 20.88
C VAL A 292 -7.19 -14.84 19.41
N LEU A 293 -7.88 -14.11 18.53
CA LEU A 293 -7.56 -13.99 17.11
C LEU A 293 -7.16 -12.53 16.82
N ILE A 294 -5.97 -12.33 16.26
CA ILE A 294 -5.50 -11.01 15.82
C ILE A 294 -5.45 -11.00 14.30
N LEU A 295 -6.28 -10.18 13.68
CA LEU A 295 -6.36 -9.96 12.24
C LEU A 295 -5.59 -8.69 11.90
N GLY A 296 -4.44 -8.84 11.23
CA GLY A 296 -3.42 -7.79 11.15
C GLY A 296 -2.47 -7.89 12.34
N LEU A 297 -1.61 -8.92 12.34
CA LEU A 297 -0.65 -9.14 13.43
C LEU A 297 0.47 -8.10 13.44
N ALA A 298 0.87 -7.59 12.27
CA ALA A 298 1.99 -6.68 12.11
C ALA A 298 3.27 -7.21 12.81
N GLY A 299 3.97 -6.36 13.56
CA GLY A 299 5.13 -6.75 14.39
C GLY A 299 4.75 -7.47 15.69
N GLY A 300 3.48 -7.73 15.96
CA GLY A 300 3.02 -8.50 17.13
C GLY A 300 2.89 -7.71 18.43
N THR A 301 2.71 -6.39 18.35
CA THR A 301 2.60 -5.50 19.53
C THR A 301 1.56 -6.00 20.54
N MET A 302 0.32 -6.23 20.09
CA MET A 302 -0.76 -6.72 20.97
C MET A 302 -0.54 -8.18 21.38
N ALA A 303 -0.01 -9.03 20.49
CA ALA A 303 0.27 -10.42 20.84
C ALA A 303 1.24 -10.52 22.02
N TRP A 304 2.29 -9.69 21.99
CA TRP A 304 3.27 -9.61 23.07
C TRP A 304 2.69 -9.03 24.36
N GLN A 305 1.85 -8.00 24.28
CA GLN A 305 1.14 -7.49 25.46
C GLN A 305 0.23 -8.54 26.08
N LEU A 306 -0.55 -9.24 25.26
CA LEU A 306 -1.46 -10.27 25.73
C LEU A 306 -0.70 -11.44 26.39
N ASP A 307 0.39 -11.90 25.78
CA ASP A 307 1.26 -12.94 26.34
C ASP A 307 1.86 -12.50 27.69
N HIS A 308 2.33 -11.26 27.79
CA HIS A 308 2.88 -10.74 29.03
C HIS A 308 1.83 -10.63 30.16
N PHE A 309 0.70 -9.97 29.89
CA PHE A 309 -0.29 -9.65 30.94
C PHE A 309 -1.22 -10.82 31.27
N TYR A 310 -1.40 -11.77 30.35
CA TYR A 310 -2.34 -12.88 30.54
C TYR A 310 -1.69 -14.27 30.43
N GLY A 311 -0.50 -14.42 29.84
CA GLY A 311 0.08 -15.75 29.58
C GLY A 311 0.39 -16.57 30.83
N ASP A 312 0.77 -15.92 31.94
CA ASP A 312 1.10 -16.61 33.20
C ASP A 312 -0.14 -16.84 34.11
N SER A 313 -1.20 -16.05 33.91
CA SER A 313 -2.39 -16.11 34.77
C SER A 313 -3.47 -17.09 34.29
N ARG A 314 -3.35 -17.57 33.04
CA ARG A 314 -4.35 -18.45 32.40
C ARG A 314 -3.78 -19.15 31.15
N SER A 315 -4.48 -20.19 30.69
CA SER A 315 -4.18 -20.81 29.40
C SER A 315 -4.52 -19.84 28.26
N LEU A 316 -3.49 -19.25 27.65
CA LEU A 316 -3.60 -18.30 26.54
C LEU A 316 -3.23 -18.96 25.20
N SER A 317 -4.06 -18.76 24.19
CA SER A 317 -3.77 -19.14 22.80
C SER A 317 -4.09 -17.95 21.89
N ILE A 318 -3.12 -17.54 21.08
CA ILE A 318 -3.25 -16.43 20.12
C ILE A 318 -3.02 -16.97 18.72
N ASP A 319 -4.01 -16.85 17.85
CA ASP A 319 -3.82 -16.99 16.40
C ASP A 319 -3.59 -15.58 15.82
N GLY A 320 -2.42 -15.33 15.25
CA GLY A 320 -2.08 -14.06 14.60
C GLY A 320 -2.04 -14.20 13.09
N VAL A 321 -2.82 -13.39 12.37
CA VAL A 321 -2.94 -13.44 10.91
C VAL A 321 -2.33 -12.18 10.31
N GLU A 322 -1.34 -12.35 9.44
CA GLU A 322 -0.68 -11.26 8.70
C GLU A 322 -0.64 -11.63 7.21
N ILE A 323 -1.04 -10.71 6.34
CA ILE A 323 -1.08 -10.98 4.90
C ILE A 323 0.32 -10.96 4.29
N ASP A 324 1.21 -10.12 4.82
CA ASP A 324 2.52 -9.88 4.25
C ASP A 324 3.64 -10.70 4.95
N PRO A 325 4.25 -11.69 4.28
CA PRO A 325 5.36 -12.45 4.85
C PRO A 325 6.57 -11.58 5.23
N ALA A 326 6.80 -10.46 4.54
CA ALA A 326 7.91 -9.56 4.87
C ALA A 326 7.68 -8.81 6.19
N VAL A 327 6.42 -8.57 6.57
CA VAL A 327 6.05 -8.01 7.88
C VAL A 327 6.25 -9.04 8.99
N VAL A 328 5.87 -10.31 8.76
CA VAL A 328 6.14 -11.40 9.71
C VAL A 328 7.64 -11.57 9.93
N GLU A 329 8.44 -11.54 8.87
CA GLU A 329 9.91 -11.60 8.94
C GLU A 329 10.47 -10.43 9.76
N ALA A 330 10.02 -9.20 9.51
CA ALA A 330 10.41 -8.04 10.30
C ALA A 330 10.02 -8.19 11.78
N GLY A 331 8.83 -8.74 12.06
CA GLY A 331 8.36 -9.07 13.41
C GLY A 331 9.27 -10.07 14.12
N ARG A 332 9.70 -11.13 13.44
CA ARG A 332 10.64 -12.11 13.99
C ARG A 332 12.00 -11.49 14.31
N LEU A 333 12.57 -10.74 13.35
CA LEU A 333 13.91 -10.16 13.46
C LEU A 333 13.99 -9.04 14.50
N HIS A 334 12.98 -8.17 14.59
CA HIS A 334 13.08 -6.93 15.37
C HIS A 334 12.09 -6.80 16.51
N PHE A 335 10.98 -7.56 16.50
CA PHE A 335 9.96 -7.50 17.56
C PHE A 335 9.95 -8.73 18.46
N GLY A 336 10.67 -9.80 18.11
CA GLY A 336 10.78 -11.01 18.93
C GLY A 336 9.55 -11.90 18.86
N LEU A 337 8.89 -11.93 17.70
CA LEU A 337 7.65 -12.67 17.47
C LEU A 337 7.74 -14.15 17.87
N ASP A 338 8.87 -14.80 17.59
CA ASP A 338 9.10 -16.23 17.91
C ASP A 338 9.29 -16.48 19.43
N GLY A 339 9.48 -15.42 20.23
CA GLY A 339 9.56 -15.52 21.69
C GLY A 339 8.21 -15.56 22.40
N ILE A 340 7.11 -15.32 21.67
CA ILE A 340 5.74 -15.27 22.23
C ILE A 340 5.17 -16.69 22.25
N LYS A 341 5.16 -17.33 23.43
CA LYS A 341 4.84 -18.77 23.56
C LYS A 341 3.40 -19.10 23.18
N SER A 342 2.48 -18.18 23.46
CA SER A 342 1.05 -18.37 23.17
C SER A 342 0.68 -18.11 21.70
N LEU A 343 1.60 -17.60 20.87
CA LEU A 343 1.31 -17.11 19.52
C LEU A 343 1.58 -18.17 18.45
N LYS A 344 0.60 -18.35 17.57
CA LYS A 344 0.74 -19.03 16.29
C LYS A 344 0.47 -18.08 15.15
N VAL A 345 1.46 -17.91 14.27
CA VAL A 345 1.41 -16.97 13.14
C VAL A 345 0.94 -17.67 11.87
N TYR A 346 0.01 -17.04 11.15
CA TYR A 346 -0.45 -17.45 9.83
C TYR A 346 -0.20 -16.33 8.84
N THR A 347 0.48 -16.67 7.74
CA THR A 347 0.61 -15.77 6.60
C THR A 347 -0.59 -15.97 5.67
N ALA A 348 -1.62 -15.16 5.83
CA ALA A 348 -2.88 -15.29 5.11
C ALA A 348 -3.67 -13.97 5.09
N ASP A 349 -4.60 -13.85 4.14
CA ASP A 349 -5.60 -12.79 4.15
C ASP A 349 -6.59 -12.98 5.33
N ALA A 350 -6.85 -11.91 6.08
CA ALA A 350 -7.68 -11.96 7.28
C ALA A 350 -9.12 -12.42 6.99
N ARG A 351 -9.71 -11.94 5.90
CA ARG A 351 -11.09 -12.29 5.54
C ARG A 351 -11.18 -13.73 5.05
N ALA A 352 -10.24 -14.16 4.22
CA ALA A 352 -10.15 -15.55 3.79
C ALA A 352 -10.00 -16.49 4.99
N PHE A 353 -9.13 -16.14 5.95
CA PHE A 353 -8.90 -16.91 7.17
C PHE A 353 -10.18 -17.05 8.02
N VAL A 354 -10.92 -15.96 8.22
CA VAL A 354 -12.19 -15.98 8.97
C VAL A 354 -13.22 -16.87 8.26
N ARG A 355 -13.35 -16.74 6.93
CA ARG A 355 -14.34 -17.50 6.14
C ARG A 355 -14.06 -19.00 6.11
N GLU A 356 -12.81 -19.44 6.26
CA GLU A 356 -12.50 -20.87 6.34
C GLU A 356 -13.20 -21.57 7.51
N GLY A 357 -13.60 -20.84 8.57
CA GLY A 357 -14.57 -21.29 9.57
C GLY A 357 -14.15 -22.48 10.47
N ARG A 358 -12.93 -23.02 10.29
CA ARG A 358 -12.47 -24.24 10.98
C ARG A 358 -11.90 -23.98 12.39
N ARG A 359 -11.93 -22.74 12.88
CA ARG A 359 -11.25 -22.34 14.12
C ARG A 359 -12.12 -21.40 14.93
N GLY A 360 -12.41 -21.81 16.15
CA GLY A 360 -13.26 -21.11 17.11
C GLY A 360 -13.70 -22.07 18.21
N PRO A 361 -14.50 -21.62 19.18
CA PRO A 361 -14.82 -20.22 19.41
C PRO A 361 -13.60 -19.43 19.96
N TYR A 362 -13.54 -18.14 19.66
CA TYR A 362 -12.59 -17.16 20.22
C TYR A 362 -13.30 -16.26 21.23
N ASP A 363 -12.62 -15.91 22.31
CA ASP A 363 -13.14 -14.98 23.31
C ASP A 363 -12.88 -13.52 22.87
N LEU A 364 -11.79 -13.28 22.16
CA LEU A 364 -11.45 -11.96 21.63
C LEU A 364 -10.97 -12.06 20.19
N ILE A 365 -11.61 -11.32 19.30
CA ILE A 365 -11.13 -11.08 17.94
C ILE A 365 -10.76 -9.60 17.84
N ILE A 366 -9.51 -9.32 17.50
CA ILE A 366 -9.02 -7.96 17.25
C ILE A 366 -8.72 -7.82 15.77
N ALA A 367 -9.28 -6.80 15.12
CA ALA A 367 -8.88 -6.37 13.80
C ALA A 367 -8.09 -5.06 13.87
N ASP A 368 -6.84 -5.12 13.42
CA ASP A 368 -5.89 -4.00 13.35
C ASP A 368 -5.14 -4.03 12.02
N ALA A 369 -5.91 -4.22 10.94
CA ALA A 369 -5.40 -4.33 9.58
C ALA A 369 -5.58 -3.02 8.83
N PHE A 370 -4.48 -2.46 8.32
CA PHE A 370 -4.49 -1.22 7.55
C PHE A 370 -3.77 -1.38 6.22
N ARG A 371 -4.31 -0.69 5.23
CA ARG A 371 -3.60 -0.28 4.01
C ARG A 371 -3.66 1.24 4.01
N GLN A 372 -2.66 1.88 4.64
CA GLN A 372 -2.74 3.30 4.99
C GLN A 372 -3.23 4.20 3.84
N PRO A 373 -4.04 5.23 4.16
CA PRO A 373 -4.67 5.53 5.46
C PRO A 373 -5.95 4.71 5.79
N TYR A 374 -6.29 3.66 5.04
CA TYR A 374 -7.60 2.99 5.11
C TYR A 374 -7.55 1.62 5.77
N ILE A 375 -8.69 1.20 6.33
CA ILE A 375 -8.97 -0.23 6.56
C ILE A 375 -9.42 -0.80 5.21
N PRO A 376 -8.89 -1.93 4.73
CA PRO A 376 -9.35 -2.54 3.49
C PRO A 376 -10.87 -2.74 3.50
N PHE A 377 -11.59 -2.26 2.46
CA PHE A 377 -13.06 -2.22 2.45
C PHE A 377 -13.71 -3.56 2.82
N HIS A 378 -13.11 -4.67 2.38
CA HIS A 378 -13.64 -6.00 2.60
C HIS A 378 -13.57 -6.44 4.08
N LEU A 379 -12.85 -5.72 4.95
CA LEU A 379 -12.81 -5.93 6.41
C LEU A 379 -13.74 -4.97 7.18
N THR A 380 -14.51 -4.14 6.48
CA THR A 380 -15.39 -3.14 7.11
C THR A 380 -16.87 -3.41 6.86
N THR A 381 -17.21 -4.55 6.26
CA THR A 381 -18.56 -4.88 5.80
C THR A 381 -19.34 -5.65 6.86
N ARG A 382 -20.67 -5.54 6.81
CA ARG A 382 -21.59 -6.35 7.62
C ARG A 382 -21.27 -7.84 7.50
N GLU A 383 -21.06 -8.34 6.28
CA GLU A 383 -20.85 -9.77 6.02
C GLU A 383 -19.56 -10.28 6.68
N PHE A 384 -18.50 -9.46 6.69
CA PHE A 384 -17.28 -9.77 7.44
C PHE A 384 -17.52 -9.75 8.96
N TYR A 385 -18.24 -8.75 9.47
CA TYR A 385 -18.57 -8.66 10.90
C TYR A 385 -19.44 -9.83 11.38
N GLU A 386 -20.40 -10.29 10.57
CA GLU A 386 -21.20 -11.49 10.82
C GLU A 386 -20.32 -12.75 10.87
N SER A 387 -19.37 -12.89 9.94
CA SER A 387 -18.43 -14.00 9.93
C SER A 387 -17.55 -14.00 11.19
N CYS A 388 -17.07 -12.84 11.64
CA CYS A 388 -16.35 -12.71 12.90
C CYS A 388 -17.24 -13.08 14.10
N ARG A 389 -18.50 -12.64 14.12
CA ARG A 389 -19.47 -12.94 15.19
C ARG A 389 -19.73 -14.43 15.35
N GLU A 390 -19.74 -15.19 14.25
CA GLU A 390 -19.93 -16.65 14.26
C GLU A 390 -18.75 -17.39 14.90
N LEU A 391 -17.54 -16.83 14.82
CA LEU A 391 -16.36 -17.39 15.46
C LEU A 391 -16.21 -17.03 16.94
N LEU A 392 -17.08 -16.17 17.49
CA LEU A 392 -17.02 -15.75 18.89
C LEU A 392 -17.64 -16.79 19.84
N SER A 393 -17.07 -16.89 21.04
CA SER A 393 -17.69 -17.56 22.19
C SER A 393 -18.94 -16.79 22.67
N GLU A 394 -19.74 -17.36 23.57
CA GLU A 394 -20.97 -16.71 24.07
C GLU A 394 -20.72 -15.35 24.74
N ARG A 395 -19.52 -15.16 25.29
CA ARG A 395 -19.05 -13.88 25.88
C ARG A 395 -18.05 -13.15 24.99
N GLY A 396 -17.85 -13.65 23.77
CA GLY A 396 -16.81 -13.18 22.88
C GLY A 396 -17.03 -11.74 22.44
N ILE A 397 -15.91 -11.07 22.20
CA ILE A 397 -15.84 -9.68 21.78
C ILE A 397 -15.08 -9.60 20.45
N PHE A 398 -15.63 -8.86 19.50
CA PHE A 398 -14.92 -8.40 18.31
C PHE A 398 -14.63 -6.91 18.42
N ALA A 399 -13.39 -6.49 18.20
CA ALA A 399 -12.99 -5.09 18.23
C ALA A 399 -12.16 -4.73 17.01
N ILE A 400 -12.43 -3.55 16.44
CA ILE A 400 -11.67 -2.99 15.33
C ILE A 400 -11.21 -1.58 15.66
N ASN A 401 -9.97 -1.26 15.28
CA ASN A 401 -9.42 0.08 15.37
C ASN A 401 -9.80 0.89 14.13
N LEU A 402 -10.39 2.07 14.33
CA LEU A 402 -10.71 3.04 13.28
C LEU A 402 -9.97 4.35 13.55
N GLY A 403 -9.01 4.70 12.68
CA GLY A 403 -8.37 6.01 12.70
C GLY A 403 -9.22 7.05 11.97
N THR A 404 -9.52 8.19 12.61
CA THR A 404 -10.23 9.30 11.95
C THR A 404 -9.62 10.64 12.33
N ALA A 405 -9.75 11.65 11.46
CA ALA A 405 -9.40 13.02 11.83
C ALA A 405 -10.25 13.50 13.01
N VAL A 406 -9.68 14.33 13.88
CA VAL A 406 -10.37 14.86 15.07
C VAL A 406 -11.72 15.48 14.68
N GLY A 407 -12.81 14.98 15.26
CA GLY A 407 -14.17 15.49 15.03
C GLY A 407 -14.91 14.93 13.81
N GLU A 408 -14.33 14.00 13.05
CA GLU A 408 -15.05 13.30 11.98
C GLU A 408 -16.18 12.44 12.57
N LYS A 409 -17.40 12.61 12.03
CA LYS A 409 -18.60 11.89 12.49
C LYS A 409 -19.13 10.92 11.46
N THR A 410 -19.12 11.30 10.18
CA THR A 410 -19.77 10.54 9.10
C THR A 410 -19.22 9.12 8.97
N LEU A 411 -17.89 9.00 9.04
CA LEU A 411 -17.21 7.71 8.97
C LEU A 411 -17.48 6.85 10.20
N VAL A 412 -17.40 7.45 11.40
CA VAL A 412 -17.70 6.79 12.67
C VAL A 412 -19.15 6.31 12.73
N ASP A 413 -20.09 7.13 12.26
CA ASP A 413 -21.51 6.80 12.19
C ASP A 413 -21.76 5.62 11.24
N SER A 414 -21.14 5.61 10.06
CA SER A 414 -21.28 4.52 9.09
C SER A 414 -20.65 3.21 9.60
N PHE A 415 -19.48 3.28 10.24
CA PHE A 415 -18.85 2.11 10.90
C PHE A 415 -19.72 1.55 12.01
N THR A 416 -20.22 2.40 12.91
CA THR A 416 -21.03 1.95 14.05
C THR A 416 -22.42 1.47 13.61
N ALA A 417 -23.01 2.05 12.56
CA ALA A 417 -24.23 1.54 11.93
C ALA A 417 -24.00 0.14 11.35
N THR A 418 -22.87 -0.07 10.70
CA THR A 418 -22.49 -1.39 10.15
C THR A 418 -22.30 -2.42 11.27
N PHE A 419 -21.63 -2.07 12.37
CA PHE A 419 -21.55 -2.94 13.55
C PHE A 419 -22.94 -3.29 14.10
N LYS A 420 -23.83 -2.31 14.25
CA LYS A 420 -25.21 -2.54 14.73
C LYS A 420 -26.04 -3.43 13.80
N SER A 421 -25.69 -3.51 12.52
CA SER A 421 -26.33 -4.43 11.59
C SER A 421 -25.90 -5.90 11.79
N ALA A 422 -24.74 -6.14 12.40
CA ALA A 422 -24.19 -7.47 12.66
C ALA A 422 -24.24 -7.88 14.14
N PHE A 423 -24.22 -6.95 15.09
CA PHE A 423 -24.16 -7.23 16.53
C PHE A 423 -25.30 -6.56 17.29
N GLU A 424 -25.86 -7.26 18.28
CA GLU A 424 -26.87 -6.70 19.19
C GLU A 424 -26.26 -5.72 20.19
N HIS A 425 -25.08 -6.04 20.74
CA HIS A 425 -24.37 -5.20 21.69
C HIS A 425 -23.18 -4.53 21.02
N VAL A 426 -23.26 -3.21 20.84
CA VAL A 426 -22.21 -2.40 20.22
C VAL A 426 -21.77 -1.29 21.16
N TYR A 427 -20.46 -1.12 21.27
CA TYR A 427 -19.82 -0.08 22.06
C TYR A 427 -18.73 0.63 21.24
N ILE A 428 -18.37 1.84 21.66
CA ILE A 428 -17.26 2.59 21.10
C ILE A 428 -16.53 3.30 22.23
N PHE A 429 -15.20 3.35 22.16
CA PHE A 429 -14.40 4.26 22.97
C PHE A 429 -13.35 4.95 22.09
N SER A 430 -13.11 6.23 22.38
CA SER A 430 -12.23 7.09 21.60
C SER A 430 -10.97 7.42 22.39
N LEU A 431 -9.83 7.39 21.71
CA LEU A 431 -8.54 7.74 22.26
C LEU A 431 -8.04 8.94 21.47
N ALA A 432 -8.20 10.11 22.08
CA ALA A 432 -7.64 11.34 21.54
C ALA A 432 -6.12 11.24 21.59
N ASN A 433 -5.48 11.57 20.47
CA ASN A 433 -4.03 11.62 20.41
C ASN A 433 -3.59 13.08 20.33
N ASP A 434 -3.23 13.66 21.48
CA ASP A 434 -2.87 15.09 21.57
C ASP A 434 -1.64 15.46 20.70
N SER A 435 -0.90 14.45 20.21
CA SER A 435 0.33 14.61 19.44
C SER A 435 0.18 14.42 17.91
N ILE A 436 -0.95 13.91 17.42
CA ILE A 436 -1.23 13.74 15.99
C ILE A 436 -2.70 14.09 15.67
N MET A 437 -2.98 14.52 14.45
CA MET A 437 -4.31 15.00 14.04
C MET A 437 -5.37 13.89 13.82
N PHE A 438 -5.10 12.67 14.29
CA PHE A 438 -5.98 11.50 14.18
C PHE A 438 -6.32 10.92 15.56
N ASP A 439 -7.62 10.70 15.78
CA ASP A 439 -8.14 9.96 16.90
C ASP A 439 -8.26 8.48 16.54
N ASN A 440 -7.99 7.60 17.50
CA ASN A 440 -8.31 6.18 17.38
C ASN A 440 -9.68 5.93 18.03
N HIS A 441 -10.62 5.43 17.25
CA HIS A 441 -11.91 4.96 17.69
C HIS A 441 -11.92 3.44 17.68
N ILE A 442 -12.04 2.82 18.85
CA ILE A 442 -12.20 1.38 18.95
C ILE A 442 -13.69 1.08 18.96
N VAL A 443 -14.16 0.39 17.91
CA VAL A 443 -15.54 -0.06 17.80
C VAL A 443 -15.60 -1.52 18.21
N VAL A 444 -16.55 -1.85 19.10
CA VAL A 444 -16.65 -3.15 19.76
C VAL A 444 -18.03 -3.74 19.50
N GLY A 445 -18.08 -4.96 18.98
CA GLY A 445 -19.29 -5.80 18.89
C GLY A 445 -19.17 -6.98 19.84
N ALA A 446 -20.21 -7.27 20.62
CA ALA A 446 -20.17 -8.33 21.63
C ALA A 446 -21.38 -9.27 21.53
N ARG A 447 -21.17 -10.54 21.92
CA ARG A 447 -22.22 -11.57 21.99
C ARG A 447 -23.11 -11.47 23.24
N SER A 448 -22.63 -10.78 24.27
CA SER A 448 -23.34 -10.51 25.54
C SER A 448 -23.07 -9.07 25.97
N PRO A 449 -23.89 -8.47 26.87
CA PRO A 449 -23.63 -7.12 27.37
C PRO A 449 -22.27 -7.00 28.06
N VAL A 450 -21.50 -5.95 27.71
CA VAL A 450 -20.17 -5.68 28.26
C VAL A 450 -20.18 -4.34 29.01
N SER A 451 -19.62 -4.32 30.22
CA SER A 451 -19.45 -3.10 30.99
C SER A 451 -17.97 -2.89 31.36
N PRO A 452 -17.41 -1.70 31.13
CA PRO A 452 -16.04 -1.37 31.55
C PRO A 452 -15.90 -1.29 33.08
N SER A 453 -17.01 -1.29 33.84
CA SER A 453 -16.97 -1.40 35.30
C SER A 453 -16.37 -2.74 35.77
N ALA A 454 -16.54 -3.82 34.98
CA ALA A 454 -15.98 -5.13 35.27
C ALA A 454 -14.44 -5.15 35.27
N LEU A 455 -13.79 -4.12 34.73
CA LEU A 455 -12.34 -3.94 34.75
C LEU A 455 -11.80 -3.44 36.09
N ALA A 456 -12.64 -3.02 37.03
CA ALA A 456 -12.18 -2.57 38.35
C ALA A 456 -11.68 -3.74 39.24
N ASP A 457 -12.09 -4.97 38.93
CA ASP A 457 -11.90 -6.16 39.78
C ASP A 457 -10.79 -7.11 39.28
N THR A 458 -9.91 -6.65 38.38
CA THR A 458 -8.84 -7.50 37.81
C THR A 458 -7.44 -6.97 38.14
N ASP A 459 -6.53 -7.85 38.58
CA ASP A 459 -5.13 -7.49 38.85
C ASP A 459 -4.40 -6.98 37.59
N VAL A 460 -4.83 -7.45 36.42
CA VAL A 460 -4.32 -7.02 35.11
C VAL A 460 -4.64 -5.54 34.81
N ALA A 461 -5.74 -5.02 35.37
CA ALA A 461 -6.10 -3.61 35.27
C ALA A 461 -5.22 -2.70 36.15
N ALA A 462 -4.47 -3.25 37.10
CA ALA A 462 -3.47 -2.50 37.88
C ALA A 462 -2.13 -2.37 37.14
N GLU A 463 -1.75 -3.38 36.35
CA GLU A 463 -0.51 -3.39 35.55
C GLU A 463 -0.66 -2.72 34.17
N LEU A 464 -1.80 -2.92 33.49
CA LEU A 464 -2.17 -2.08 32.34
C LEU A 464 -2.40 -0.67 32.88
N ALA A 465 -1.49 0.27 32.53
CA ALA A 465 -1.42 1.58 33.19
C ALA A 465 -2.80 2.15 33.47
N ALA A 466 -3.04 2.55 34.72
CA ALA A 466 -4.28 3.16 35.17
C ALA A 466 -4.78 4.27 34.22
N SER A 467 -3.87 4.92 33.49
CA SER A 467 -4.16 5.88 32.42
C SER A 467 -4.92 5.28 31.23
N SER A 468 -4.53 4.14 30.68
CA SER A 468 -5.21 3.46 29.56
C SER A 468 -6.61 3.01 29.97
N LEU A 469 -6.73 2.42 31.16
CA LEU A 469 -8.02 2.03 31.71
C LEU A 469 -8.95 3.23 31.96
N ALA A 470 -8.41 4.32 32.51
CA ALA A 470 -9.17 5.53 32.75
C ALA A 470 -9.66 6.16 31.42
N LYS A 471 -8.83 6.15 30.38
CA LYS A 471 -9.22 6.61 29.03
C LYS A 471 -10.38 5.78 28.48
N VAL A 472 -10.27 4.45 28.50
CA VAL A 472 -11.34 3.53 28.05
C VAL A 472 -12.63 3.81 28.82
N LYS A 473 -12.59 3.81 30.16
CA LYS A 473 -13.78 4.08 31.00
C LYS A 473 -14.41 5.45 30.72
N LYS A 474 -13.59 6.47 30.47
CA LYS A 474 -14.05 7.84 30.24
C LYS A 474 -14.80 8.01 28.92
N THR A 475 -14.39 7.30 27.86
CA THR A 475 -14.94 7.50 26.52
C THR A 475 -15.83 6.34 26.03
N TRP A 476 -15.94 5.27 26.81
CA TRP A 476 -16.84 4.14 26.54
C TRP A 476 -18.30 4.59 26.49
N ARG A 477 -18.98 4.28 25.38
CA ARG A 477 -20.40 4.57 25.18
C ARG A 477 -21.04 3.60 24.21
N VAL A 478 -22.37 3.53 24.23
CA VAL A 478 -23.15 2.92 23.15
C VAL A 478 -23.30 3.94 22.03
N PRO A 479 -22.85 3.66 20.79
CA PRO A 479 -22.99 4.60 19.68
C PRO A 479 -24.45 4.77 19.26
N GLN A 480 -24.79 5.94 18.73
CA GLN A 480 -26.13 6.27 18.23
C GLN A 480 -26.01 6.86 16.81
N PRO A 481 -25.64 6.06 15.80
CA PRO A 481 -25.57 6.54 14.43
C PRO A 481 -26.97 6.95 13.94
N PRO A 482 -27.09 8.00 13.12
CA PRO A 482 -28.37 8.42 12.56
C PRO A 482 -28.94 7.33 11.61
N PRO A 483 -30.27 7.26 11.42
CA PRO A 483 -30.88 6.31 10.49
C PRO A 483 -30.40 6.43 9.03
N SER A 484 -29.86 7.59 8.66
CA SER A 484 -29.27 7.85 7.33
C SER A 484 -27.81 7.40 7.20
N ALA A 485 -27.18 6.89 8.27
CA ALA A 485 -25.82 6.38 8.20
C ALA A 485 -25.75 5.18 7.26
N LEU A 486 -24.73 5.18 6.38
CA LEU A 486 -24.55 4.11 5.40
C LEU A 486 -24.07 2.84 6.11
N VAL A 487 -24.76 1.73 5.88
CA VAL A 487 -24.28 0.40 6.28
C VAL A 487 -23.39 -0.13 5.16
N PHE A 488 -22.15 -0.45 5.50
CA PHE A 488 -21.20 -1.02 4.55
C PHE A 488 -21.50 -2.49 4.30
N THR A 489 -21.58 -2.84 3.02
CA THR A 489 -21.78 -4.22 2.55
C THR A 489 -20.66 -4.58 1.59
N ASP A 490 -20.53 -5.86 1.28
CA ASP A 490 -19.59 -6.32 0.24
C ASP A 490 -19.78 -5.64 -1.12
N ASP A 491 -21.01 -5.27 -1.45
CA ASP A 491 -21.35 -4.57 -2.70
C ASP A 491 -21.08 -3.06 -2.61
N HIS A 492 -21.19 -2.47 -1.41
CA HIS A 492 -21.05 -1.02 -1.22
C HIS A 492 -20.41 -0.65 0.12
N ALA A 493 -19.08 -0.45 0.10
CA ALA A 493 -18.28 0.01 1.23
C ALA A 493 -17.25 1.06 0.78
N PRO A 494 -17.66 2.31 0.54
CA PRO A 494 -16.79 3.34 -0.05
C PRO A 494 -15.84 3.98 0.99
N VAL A 495 -15.12 3.17 1.76
CA VAL A 495 -14.26 3.59 2.89
C VAL A 495 -13.23 4.64 2.47
N GLU A 496 -12.61 4.43 1.30
CA GLU A 496 -11.62 5.33 0.72
C GLU A 496 -12.23 6.72 0.45
N PHE A 497 -13.46 6.77 -0.08
CA PHE A 497 -14.14 8.03 -0.36
C PHE A 497 -14.42 8.82 0.92
N PHE A 498 -14.86 8.16 2.00
CA PHE A 498 -15.09 8.82 3.29
C PHE A 498 -13.79 9.40 3.86
N ILE A 499 -12.70 8.64 3.83
CA ILE A 499 -11.40 9.05 4.37
C ILE A 499 -10.78 10.17 3.53
N GLU A 500 -10.83 10.09 2.20
CA GLU A 500 -10.36 11.16 1.31
C GLU A 500 -11.17 12.45 1.48
N SER A 501 -12.50 12.33 1.58
CA SER A 501 -13.38 13.48 1.84
C SER A 501 -13.07 14.13 3.19
N MET A 502 -12.77 13.33 4.21
CA MET A 502 -12.36 13.80 5.53
C MET A 502 -11.02 14.56 5.46
N ILE A 503 -10.01 14.00 4.78
CA ILE A 503 -8.70 14.64 4.59
C ILE A 503 -8.86 15.96 3.83
N LEU A 504 -9.63 15.97 2.73
CA LEU A 504 -9.87 17.15 1.91
C LEU A 504 -10.59 18.26 2.67
N ARG A 505 -11.68 17.94 3.39
CA ARG A 505 -12.42 18.92 4.21
C ARG A 505 -11.51 19.56 5.25
N ARG A 506 -10.63 18.77 5.87
CA ARG A 506 -9.70 19.28 6.88
C ARG A 506 -8.64 20.20 6.27
N ALA A 507 -8.04 19.81 5.15
CA ALA A 507 -7.09 20.64 4.43
C ALA A 507 -7.70 21.99 4.01
N LEU A 508 -8.97 22.01 3.62
CA LEU A 508 -9.70 23.24 3.28
C LEU A 508 -10.08 24.09 4.51
N SER A 509 -10.23 23.49 5.69
CA SER A 509 -10.57 24.21 6.94
C SER A 509 -9.38 24.82 7.68
N LEU A 510 -8.15 24.49 7.26
CA LEU A 510 -6.90 25.04 7.81
C LEU A 510 -6.43 26.32 7.09
N ASN A 511 -7.17 26.75 6.05
CA ASN A 511 -7.09 28.07 5.43
C ASN A 511 -8.28 28.93 5.87
#